data_AF-A0A7K0RF08-F1
#
_entry.id   AF-A0A7K0RF08-F1
#
_cell.length_a   1.000
_cell.length_b   1.000
_cell.length_c   1.000
_cell.angle_alpha   90.00
_cell.angle_beta   90.00
_cell.angle_gamma   90.00
#
_symmetry.space_group_name_H-M   'P 1'
#
loop_
_entity.id
_entity.type
_entity.pdbx_description
1 polymer ?
#
loop_
_entity_poly.entity_id
_entity_poly.type
_entity_poly.pdbx_seq_one_letter_code
_entity_poly.pdbx_strand_id
1 'polypeptide(L)'
;MKSSSMRPYDKTRLPGEKMTPSRQASARSSTTLFSVFSGVSVLLAATLVLTACAASHSTSSSTPAANLSQALNGDASTPVDTSAVLAQLSWGKAQTVNGVTWDATQASATIAGETITIDSNGLPNHERDTYYAVGTAGVSLPNESNSQLVTDPTSEQDTSFEIPTLPVYSETTTDAPLGSIGIMISGSVIFNPFEADNTTVAMSSNFTITQNGKTGSFIDHCSGHPGPNGEYHYHGNSVCVTR
;
A
#
# COMPACT_ATOMS: atom_id res chain seq x y z
N MET A 1 -9.28 38.77 41.50
CA MET A 1 -9.64 37.83 42.58
C MET A 1 -11.07 37.35 42.39
N LYS A 2 -11.27 36.12 41.93
CA LYS A 2 -12.53 35.36 42.07
C LYS A 2 -12.15 33.87 41.99
N SER A 3 -12.01 33.28 43.16
CA SER A 3 -11.74 31.86 43.38
C SER A 3 -13.06 31.10 43.22
N SER A 4 -13.09 30.09 42.35
CA SER A 4 -14.19 29.13 42.28
C SER A 4 -13.74 27.84 42.97
N SER A 5 -14.38 27.55 44.10
CA SER A 5 -14.12 26.40 44.96
C SER A 5 -14.73 25.13 44.34
N MET A 6 -13.88 24.17 43.97
CA MET A 6 -14.29 22.79 43.66
C MET A 6 -14.33 21.97 44.94
N ARG A 7 -15.43 21.24 45.15
CA ARG A 7 -15.59 20.26 46.24
C ARG A 7 -14.80 18.97 45.93
N PRO A 8 -14.30 18.26 46.96
CA PRO A 8 -13.48 17.07 46.77
C PRO A 8 -14.30 15.84 46.33
N TYR A 9 -13.64 15.01 45.51
CA TYR A 9 -14.12 13.77 44.89
C TYR A 9 -14.13 12.61 45.91
N ASP A 10 -15.26 11.92 46.04
CA ASP A 10 -15.45 10.76 46.93
C ASP A 10 -15.00 9.45 46.24
N LYS A 11 -14.04 8.75 46.85
CA LYS A 11 -13.45 7.48 46.39
C LYS A 11 -14.09 6.28 47.09
N THR A 12 -15.37 6.02 46.89
CA THR A 12 -16.00 4.81 47.44
C THR A 12 -17.09 4.19 46.56
N ARG A 13 -16.75 3.67 45.37
CA ARG A 13 -17.54 2.56 44.77
C ARG A 13 -16.86 1.85 43.59
N LEU A 14 -16.52 0.58 43.80
CA LEU A 14 -16.43 -0.53 42.83
C LEU A 14 -16.79 -1.82 43.62
N PRO A 15 -17.12 -2.98 43.02
CA PRO A 15 -17.44 -3.32 41.63
C PRO A 15 -18.70 -4.26 41.46
N GLY A 16 -19.03 -4.63 40.22
CA GLY A 16 -20.02 -5.67 39.85
C GLY A 16 -20.98 -5.14 38.77
N GLU A 17 -21.20 -5.75 37.61
CA GLU A 17 -21.64 -7.14 37.40
C GLU A 17 -21.39 -7.61 35.95
N LYS A 18 -21.36 -8.93 35.77
CA LYS A 18 -21.12 -9.68 34.52
C LYS A 18 -22.29 -9.54 33.54
N MET A 19 -22.01 -9.59 32.23
CA MET A 19 -23.03 -9.81 31.20
C MET A 19 -22.58 -10.96 30.28
N THR A 20 -23.27 -12.09 30.37
CA THR A 20 -23.17 -13.25 29.46
C THR A 20 -24.25 -13.19 28.37
N PRO A 21 -24.05 -13.86 27.22
CA PRO A 21 -24.86 -13.66 26.01
C PRO A 21 -26.17 -14.46 26.04
N SER A 22 -27.23 -13.88 25.50
CA SER A 22 -28.52 -14.55 25.28
C SER A 22 -28.50 -15.33 23.97
N ARG A 23 -28.90 -16.60 24.06
CA ARG A 23 -29.09 -17.57 22.99
C ARG A 23 -30.60 -17.71 22.79
N GLN A 24 -31.11 -17.51 21.57
CA GLN A 24 -32.40 -18.08 21.19
C GLN A 24 -32.28 -18.76 19.83
N ALA A 25 -32.50 -20.07 19.88
CA ALA A 25 -32.80 -20.93 18.76
C ALA A 25 -34.28 -20.76 18.39
N SER A 26 -34.58 -20.85 17.09
CA SER A 26 -35.90 -21.29 16.64
C SER A 26 -35.72 -22.19 15.44
N ALA A 27 -36.10 -23.45 15.62
CA ALA A 27 -36.17 -24.47 14.60
C ALA A 27 -37.48 -24.31 13.82
N ARG A 28 -37.42 -24.52 12.50
CA ARG A 28 -38.56 -25.05 11.76
C ARG A 28 -38.08 -25.98 10.65
N SER A 29 -38.50 -27.22 10.80
CA SER A 29 -38.46 -28.31 9.82
C SER A 29 -39.56 -28.12 8.78
N SER A 30 -39.29 -28.42 7.50
CA SER A 30 -40.19 -29.25 6.67
C SER A 30 -39.56 -29.63 5.32
N THR A 31 -39.13 -30.89 5.25
CA THR A 31 -39.39 -31.92 4.22
C THR A 31 -39.76 -31.60 2.75
N THR A 32 -38.96 -32.24 1.87
CA THR A 32 -39.30 -33.01 0.63
C THR A 32 -39.62 -32.31 -0.68
N LEU A 33 -38.81 -32.55 -1.73
CA LEU A 33 -39.25 -33.25 -2.96
C LEU A 33 -38.09 -33.59 -3.90
N PHE A 34 -38.05 -34.88 -4.26
CA PHE A 34 -37.24 -35.50 -5.31
C PHE A 34 -37.61 -34.96 -6.70
N SER A 35 -36.61 -34.82 -7.59
CA SER A 35 -36.83 -35.06 -9.02
C SER A 35 -35.52 -35.50 -9.70
N VAL A 36 -35.55 -36.75 -10.17
CA VAL A 36 -34.60 -37.44 -11.04
C VAL A 36 -35.00 -37.15 -12.49
N PHE A 37 -34.06 -36.81 -13.37
CA PHE A 37 -34.09 -37.07 -14.83
C PHE A 37 -32.64 -36.99 -15.33
N SER A 38 -31.97 -38.12 -15.66
CA SER A 38 -31.83 -38.68 -17.03
C SER A 38 -31.80 -37.59 -18.10
N GLY A 39 -30.68 -37.29 -18.77
CA GLY A 39 -29.83 -38.20 -19.51
C GLY A 39 -30.21 -38.14 -20.99
N VAL A 40 -29.52 -37.32 -21.78
CA VAL A 40 -29.44 -37.45 -23.25
C VAL A 40 -28.08 -36.93 -23.71
N SER A 41 -27.22 -37.87 -24.09
CA SER A 41 -26.05 -37.61 -24.94
C SER A 41 -26.54 -37.35 -26.36
N VAL A 42 -26.21 -36.20 -26.93
CA VAL A 42 -26.31 -35.96 -28.38
C VAL A 42 -24.89 -35.89 -28.93
N LEU A 43 -24.50 -36.97 -29.60
CA LEU A 43 -23.39 -37.01 -30.52
C LEU A 43 -23.78 -36.20 -31.75
N LEU A 44 -23.06 -35.13 -32.07
CA LEU A 44 -23.14 -34.49 -33.39
C LEU A 44 -21.73 -34.41 -33.97
N ALA A 45 -21.46 -35.33 -34.88
CA ALA A 45 -20.32 -35.26 -35.78
C ALA A 45 -20.61 -34.20 -36.85
N ALA A 46 -19.69 -33.25 -37.03
CA ALA A 46 -19.65 -32.41 -38.22
C ALA A 46 -18.19 -32.24 -38.65
N THR A 47 -18.00 -32.48 -39.94
CA THR A 47 -16.77 -32.65 -40.69
C THR A 47 -16.00 -31.35 -40.95
N LEU A 48 -14.68 -31.49 -40.87
CA LEU A 48 -13.56 -30.78 -41.49
C LEU A 48 -13.86 -29.66 -42.53
N VAL A 49 -13.33 -28.47 -42.26
CA VAL A 49 -12.88 -27.51 -43.29
C VAL A 49 -11.48 -27.04 -42.90
N LEU A 50 -10.45 -27.48 -43.64
CA LEU A 50 -9.14 -26.83 -43.62
C LEU A 50 -9.23 -25.55 -44.45
N THR A 51 -9.25 -24.40 -43.78
CA THR A 51 -8.90 -23.12 -44.39
C THR A 51 -7.51 -22.73 -43.93
N ALA A 52 -6.53 -22.92 -44.81
CA ALA A 52 -5.24 -22.29 -44.70
C ALA A 52 -5.42 -20.79 -44.96
N CYS A 53 -5.21 -19.97 -43.94
CA CYS A 53 -4.99 -18.53 -44.11
C CYS A 53 -3.54 -18.21 -43.76
N ALA A 54 -2.88 -17.58 -44.73
CA ALA A 54 -1.53 -17.08 -44.65
C ALA A 54 -1.36 -16.09 -43.48
N ALA A 55 -0.14 -16.09 -42.93
CA ALA A 55 0.31 -15.21 -41.87
C ALA A 55 -0.07 -13.74 -42.15
N SER A 56 -0.98 -13.22 -41.35
CA SER A 56 -1.09 -11.78 -41.09
C SER A 56 -0.62 -11.60 -39.65
N HIS A 57 0.49 -10.89 -39.47
CA HIS A 57 1.02 -10.51 -38.17
C HIS A 57 -0.09 -9.78 -37.40
N SER A 58 -0.77 -10.53 -36.55
CA SER A 58 -1.70 -10.01 -35.58
C SER A 58 -0.82 -9.55 -34.43
N THR A 59 -0.75 -8.25 -34.19
CA THR A 59 -0.23 -7.72 -32.94
C THR A 59 -1.11 -8.30 -31.82
N SER A 60 -0.60 -9.37 -31.21
CA SER A 60 -1.21 -10.03 -30.07
C SER A 60 -1.44 -8.97 -28.99
N SER A 61 -2.69 -8.60 -28.74
CA SER A 61 -3.05 -7.84 -27.55
C SER A 61 -2.85 -8.78 -26.36
N SER A 62 -1.63 -8.82 -25.84
CA SER A 62 -1.31 -9.55 -24.62
C SER A 62 -2.04 -8.89 -23.45
N THR A 63 -2.73 -9.70 -22.65
CA THR A 63 -3.32 -9.25 -21.39
C THR A 63 -2.23 -8.75 -20.44
N PRO A 64 -2.48 -7.78 -19.54
CA PRO A 64 -1.48 -7.24 -18.61
C PRO A 64 -0.70 -8.32 -17.83
N ALA A 65 -1.37 -9.41 -17.44
CA ALA A 65 -0.75 -10.55 -16.77
C ALA A 65 0.27 -11.31 -17.63
N ALA A 66 0.07 -11.37 -18.96
CA ALA A 66 0.97 -12.03 -19.88
C ALA A 66 2.27 -11.22 -20.07
N ASN A 67 2.19 -9.89 -20.07
CA ASN A 67 3.37 -9.02 -20.13
C ASN A 67 4.24 -9.12 -18.87
N LEU A 68 3.63 -9.26 -17.68
CA LEU A 68 4.37 -9.44 -16.43
C LEU A 68 5.11 -10.78 -16.37
N SER A 69 4.47 -11.87 -16.84
CA SER A 69 5.12 -13.18 -16.93
C SER A 69 6.24 -13.25 -17.96
N GLN A 70 6.18 -12.41 -19.01
CA GLN A 70 7.22 -12.30 -20.03
C GLN A 70 8.40 -11.43 -19.55
N ALA A 71 8.15 -10.42 -18.71
CA ALA A 71 9.17 -9.63 -18.03
C ALA A 71 10.00 -10.44 -17.02
N LEU A 72 9.36 -11.39 -16.33
CA LEU A 72 10.00 -12.22 -15.30
C LEU A 72 10.70 -13.48 -15.85
N ASN A 73 10.39 -13.88 -17.09
CA ASN A 73 10.95 -15.08 -17.74
C ASN A 73 11.62 -14.78 -19.10
N GLY A 74 11.82 -13.50 -19.43
CA GLY A 74 12.33 -13.04 -20.72
C GLY A 74 13.85 -13.07 -20.81
N ASP A 75 14.35 -13.27 -22.03
CA ASP A 75 15.76 -13.06 -22.39
C ASP A 75 16.21 -11.65 -21.93
N ALA A 76 17.41 -11.56 -21.35
CA ALA A 76 17.93 -10.43 -20.56
C ALA A 76 18.22 -9.14 -21.36
N SER A 77 17.51 -8.91 -22.47
CA SER A 77 17.77 -7.79 -23.38
C SER A 77 16.55 -7.20 -24.08
N THR A 78 15.36 -7.81 -24.01
CA THR A 78 14.17 -7.25 -24.68
C THR A 78 13.44 -6.27 -23.75
N PRO A 79 13.27 -4.99 -24.14
CA PRO A 79 12.45 -4.05 -23.37
C PRO A 79 11.02 -4.56 -23.25
N VAL A 80 10.45 -4.44 -22.05
CA VAL A 80 9.05 -4.78 -21.80
C VAL A 80 8.23 -3.51 -21.94
N ASP A 81 7.33 -3.47 -22.92
CA ASP A 81 6.45 -2.31 -23.10
C ASP A 81 5.37 -2.25 -22.00
N THR A 82 5.54 -1.31 -21.09
CA THR A 82 4.58 -1.04 -20.00
C THR A 82 3.58 0.05 -20.34
N SER A 83 3.71 0.72 -21.50
CA SER A 83 2.89 1.87 -21.88
C SER A 83 1.39 1.54 -21.88
N ALA A 84 0.99 0.33 -22.26
CA ALA A 84 -0.41 -0.10 -22.23
C ALA A 84 -0.98 -0.21 -20.81
N VAL A 85 -0.18 -0.69 -19.85
CA VAL A 85 -0.57 -0.75 -18.42
C VAL A 85 -0.63 0.66 -17.86
N LEU A 86 0.37 1.49 -18.18
CA LEU A 86 0.38 2.89 -17.76
C LEU A 86 -0.77 3.68 -18.38
N ALA A 87 -1.18 3.42 -19.62
CA ALA A 87 -2.32 4.09 -20.25
C ALA A 87 -3.68 3.67 -19.66
N GLN A 88 -3.77 2.49 -19.04
CA GLN A 88 -4.97 2.07 -18.29
C GLN A 88 -5.11 2.79 -16.95
N LEU A 89 -4.01 3.37 -16.45
CA LEU A 89 -4.03 4.24 -15.28
C LEU A 89 -4.50 5.62 -15.75
N SER A 90 -5.67 6.04 -15.28
CA SER A 90 -6.23 7.40 -15.42
C SER A 90 -5.52 8.39 -14.48
N TRP A 91 -4.25 8.70 -14.77
CA TRP A 91 -3.42 9.60 -13.96
C TRP A 91 -4.07 10.99 -13.77
N GLY A 92 -3.95 11.56 -12.58
CA GLY A 92 -4.54 12.88 -12.27
C GLY A 92 -6.06 12.89 -12.09
N LYS A 93 -6.70 11.72 -11.93
CA LYS A 93 -8.09 11.59 -11.44
C LYS A 93 -8.17 10.54 -10.34
N ALA A 94 -9.14 10.70 -9.44
CA ALA A 94 -9.55 9.64 -8.51
C ALA A 94 -9.85 8.35 -9.28
N GLN A 95 -8.99 7.35 -9.15
CA GLN A 95 -9.15 6.08 -9.85
C GLN A 95 -8.80 4.90 -8.95
N THR A 96 -9.60 3.85 -9.03
CA THR A 96 -9.43 2.63 -8.25
C THR A 96 -8.78 1.55 -9.12
N VAL A 97 -7.49 1.26 -8.89
CA VAL A 97 -6.75 0.20 -9.59
C VAL A 97 -6.67 -1.00 -8.66
N ASN A 98 -7.26 -2.14 -9.04
CA ASN A 98 -7.37 -3.33 -8.18
C ASN A 98 -7.92 -3.02 -6.76
N GLY A 99 -8.80 -2.03 -6.62
CA GLY A 99 -9.35 -1.62 -5.32
C GLY A 99 -8.62 -0.46 -4.64
N VAL A 100 -7.55 0.09 -5.21
CA VAL A 100 -6.74 1.16 -4.60
C VAL A 100 -6.96 2.52 -5.30
N THR A 101 -7.39 3.55 -4.55
CA THR A 101 -7.77 4.87 -5.09
C THR A 101 -6.61 5.87 -5.10
N TRP A 102 -6.33 6.49 -6.24
CA TRP A 102 -5.30 7.54 -6.39
C TRP A 102 -5.87 8.95 -6.18
N ASP A 103 -5.34 9.76 -5.26
CA ASP A 103 -5.76 11.16 -5.10
C ASP A 103 -4.89 12.11 -5.95
N ALA A 104 -5.51 12.74 -6.95
CA ALA A 104 -4.85 13.67 -7.87
C ALA A 104 -4.35 14.96 -7.21
N THR A 105 -4.79 15.26 -5.99
CA THR A 105 -4.29 16.41 -5.20
C THR A 105 -2.95 16.10 -4.51
N GLN A 106 -2.59 14.83 -4.37
CA GLN A 106 -1.37 14.40 -3.68
C GLN A 106 -0.30 13.87 -4.63
N ALA A 107 -0.71 13.24 -5.73
CA ALA A 107 0.21 12.79 -6.76
C ALA A 107 -0.42 12.85 -8.15
N SER A 108 0.39 13.19 -9.14
CA SER A 108 0.02 13.21 -10.55
C SER A 108 1.08 12.47 -11.36
N ALA A 109 0.74 12.05 -12.56
CA ALA A 109 1.75 11.58 -13.49
C ALA A 109 1.45 11.99 -14.91
N THR A 110 2.53 12.15 -15.66
CA THR A 110 2.53 12.51 -17.07
C THR A 110 3.37 11.50 -17.83
N ILE A 111 2.85 10.98 -18.95
CA ILE A 111 3.61 10.11 -19.84
C ILE A 111 4.04 10.94 -21.04
N ALA A 112 5.35 11.00 -21.30
CA ALA A 112 5.93 11.69 -22.44
C ALA A 112 6.98 10.79 -23.11
N GLY A 113 6.68 10.34 -24.33
CA GLY A 113 7.55 9.41 -25.05
C GLY A 113 7.72 8.10 -24.28
N GLU A 114 8.97 7.77 -23.95
CA GLU A 114 9.33 6.53 -23.25
C GLU A 114 9.45 6.70 -21.73
N THR A 115 9.07 7.85 -21.17
CA THR A 115 9.17 8.15 -19.74
C THR A 115 7.81 8.45 -19.15
N ILE A 116 7.57 7.94 -17.93
CA ILE A 116 6.54 8.47 -17.04
C ILE A 116 7.19 9.31 -15.95
N THR A 117 6.70 10.53 -15.79
CA THR A 117 7.05 11.43 -14.68
C THR A 117 5.93 11.39 -13.66
N ILE A 118 6.25 11.13 -12.40
CA ILE A 118 5.31 11.15 -11.27
C ILE A 118 5.72 12.27 -10.33
N ASP A 119 4.85 13.25 -10.15
CA ASP A 119 5.04 14.36 -9.22
C ASP A 119 4.13 14.17 -8.01
N SER A 120 4.65 14.37 -6.80
CA SER A 120 3.89 14.22 -5.56
C SER A 120 4.27 15.21 -4.48
N ASN A 121 3.26 15.59 -3.68
CA ASN A 121 3.44 16.35 -2.44
C ASN A 121 4.01 15.50 -1.28
N GLY A 122 4.31 14.21 -1.51
CA GLY A 122 4.97 13.32 -0.54
C GLY A 122 4.13 12.88 0.66
N LEU A 123 2.89 13.35 0.79
CA LEU A 123 1.98 12.93 1.86
C LEU A 123 1.12 11.74 1.42
N PRO A 124 0.81 10.79 2.32
CA PRO A 124 -0.08 9.68 2.00
C PRO A 124 -1.55 10.13 1.95
N ASN A 125 -2.37 9.41 1.18
CA ASN A 125 -3.83 9.60 1.08
C ASN A 125 -4.64 8.91 2.19
N HIS A 126 -3.99 8.50 3.28
CA HIS A 126 -4.62 7.91 4.45
C HIS A 126 -4.36 8.74 5.69
N GLU A 127 -5.13 8.47 6.75
CA GLU A 127 -4.90 9.08 8.05
C GLU A 127 -3.53 8.67 8.61
N ARG A 128 -2.85 9.62 9.23
CA ARG A 128 -1.59 9.42 9.94
C ARG A 128 -1.80 9.50 11.44
N ASP A 129 -0.86 8.94 12.20
CA ASP A 129 -0.92 9.01 13.65
C ASP A 129 -0.81 10.48 14.11
N THR A 130 -1.54 10.85 15.17
CA THR A 130 -1.47 12.23 15.70
C THR A 130 -0.11 12.54 16.34
N TYR A 131 0.57 11.52 16.85
CA TYR A 131 1.86 11.63 17.51
C TYR A 131 2.82 10.55 17.01
N TYR A 132 4.08 10.92 16.83
CA TYR A 132 5.16 10.02 16.46
C TYR A 132 6.28 10.08 17.51
N ALA A 133 6.94 8.95 17.73
CA ALA A 133 8.23 8.92 18.39
C ALA A 133 9.27 9.26 17.32
N VAL A 134 10.03 10.35 17.49
CA VAL A 134 11.02 10.81 16.50
C VAL A 134 12.39 10.89 17.15
N GLY A 135 13.40 10.34 16.47
CA GLY A 135 14.78 10.37 16.93
C GLY A 135 15.28 11.80 17.14
N THR A 136 16.11 11.99 18.16
CA THR A 136 16.81 13.27 18.36
C THR A 136 17.75 13.54 17.18
N ALA A 137 17.90 14.80 16.79
CA ALA A 137 18.75 15.19 15.66
C ALA A 137 20.17 14.59 15.77
N GLY A 138 20.65 13.99 14.67
CA GLY A 138 21.96 13.34 14.59
C GLY A 138 22.00 11.87 15.01
N VAL A 139 20.88 11.28 15.42
CA VAL A 139 20.77 9.84 15.71
C VAL A 139 20.44 9.07 14.44
N SER A 140 21.30 8.10 14.08
CA SER A 140 21.06 7.21 12.91
C SER A 140 20.15 6.02 13.23
N LEU A 141 20.04 5.62 14.51
CA LEU A 141 19.14 4.55 14.95
C LEU A 141 18.34 4.99 16.19
N PRO A 142 17.12 5.52 15.99
CA PRO A 142 16.23 5.90 17.07
C PRO A 142 15.81 4.70 17.95
N ASN A 143 15.63 4.97 19.24
CA ASN A 143 15.06 4.08 20.25
C ASN A 143 14.38 4.91 21.35
N GLU A 144 13.79 4.24 22.34
CA GLU A 144 13.04 4.88 23.44
C GLU A 144 13.85 5.92 24.23
N SER A 145 15.18 5.76 24.35
CA SER A 145 16.03 6.62 25.18
C SER A 145 16.56 7.87 24.46
N ASN A 146 16.56 7.87 23.14
CA ASN A 146 17.12 8.95 22.31
C ASN A 146 16.08 9.54 21.33
N SER A 147 14.80 9.33 21.61
CA SER A 147 13.68 9.85 20.82
C SER A 147 12.72 10.65 21.68
N GLN A 148 11.92 11.49 21.04
CA GLN A 148 10.93 12.35 21.68
C GLN A 148 9.56 12.16 21.03
N LEU A 149 8.50 12.35 21.84
CA LEU A 149 7.14 12.35 21.34
C LEU A 149 6.81 13.72 20.74
N VAL A 150 6.48 13.76 19.47
CA VAL A 150 6.07 14.97 18.75
C VAL A 150 4.69 14.80 18.14
N THR A 151 3.95 15.89 17.98
CA THR A 151 2.78 15.91 17.08
C THR A 151 3.29 15.66 15.66
N ASP A 152 2.51 14.96 14.83
CA ASP A 152 2.82 14.66 13.42
C ASP A 152 3.65 15.79 12.76
N PRO A 153 4.97 15.57 12.56
CA PRO A 153 5.86 16.58 12.02
C PRO A 153 5.88 16.57 10.50
N THR A 154 5.05 15.73 9.85
CA THR A 154 5.05 15.60 8.40
C THR A 154 4.53 16.85 7.72
N SER A 155 5.13 17.17 6.58
CA SER A 155 4.76 18.28 5.73
C SER A 155 4.81 17.87 4.26
N GLU A 156 4.15 18.64 3.42
CA GLU A 156 4.28 18.49 1.97
C GLU A 156 5.75 18.61 1.55
N GLN A 157 6.12 17.75 0.62
CA GLN A 157 7.42 17.67 -0.04
C GLN A 157 7.24 17.98 -1.53
N ASP A 158 8.31 18.29 -2.24
CA ASP A 158 8.29 18.42 -3.69
C ASP A 158 9.11 17.25 -4.27
N THR A 159 8.43 16.20 -4.70
CA THR A 159 9.07 14.96 -5.18
C THR A 159 8.67 14.67 -6.62
N SER A 160 9.65 14.29 -7.44
CA SER A 160 9.44 13.91 -8.83
C SER A 160 10.23 12.66 -9.17
N PHE A 161 9.59 11.71 -9.85
CA PHE A 161 10.17 10.43 -10.24
C PHE A 161 10.04 10.23 -11.74
N GLU A 162 11.13 9.85 -12.40
CA GLU A 162 11.12 9.42 -13.79
C GLU A 162 11.29 7.90 -13.86
N ILE A 163 10.33 7.23 -14.49
CA ILE A 163 10.35 5.78 -14.66
C ILE A 163 10.31 5.48 -16.16
N PRO A 164 11.20 4.64 -16.69
CA PRO A 164 11.13 4.23 -18.09
C PRO A 164 9.88 3.37 -18.31
N THR A 165 9.15 3.66 -19.39
CA THR A 165 8.03 2.84 -19.85
C THR A 165 8.47 1.58 -20.59
N LEU A 166 9.75 1.51 -20.97
CA LEU A 166 10.41 0.38 -21.61
C LEU A 166 11.57 -0.15 -20.74
N PRO A 167 11.31 -0.63 -19.50
CA PRO A 167 12.36 -1.18 -18.66
C PRO A 167 13.01 -2.41 -19.32
N VAL A 168 14.31 -2.54 -19.13
CA VAL A 168 15.10 -3.71 -19.54
C VAL A 168 15.54 -4.43 -18.28
N TYR A 169 15.30 -5.74 -18.23
CA TYR A 169 15.77 -6.56 -17.13
C TYR A 169 17.30 -6.52 -17.04
N SER A 170 17.82 -6.50 -15.81
CA SER A 170 19.26 -6.51 -15.53
C SER A 170 19.61 -7.75 -14.71
N GLU A 171 20.57 -8.54 -15.22
CA GLU A 171 21.16 -9.67 -14.47
C GLU A 171 22.05 -9.21 -13.31
N THR A 172 22.39 -7.92 -13.27
CA THR A 172 23.14 -7.32 -12.16
C THR A 172 22.17 -6.59 -11.24
N THR A 173 22.23 -6.94 -9.96
CA THR A 173 21.49 -6.24 -8.91
C THR A 173 22.26 -5.00 -8.44
N THR A 174 21.53 -3.93 -8.13
CA THR A 174 22.09 -2.71 -7.54
C THR A 174 21.57 -2.59 -6.11
N ASP A 175 22.46 -2.28 -5.17
CA ASP A 175 22.06 -1.98 -3.80
C ASP A 175 21.14 -0.76 -3.78
N ALA A 176 20.04 -0.87 -3.03
CA ALA A 176 19.12 0.24 -2.85
C ALA A 176 19.82 1.39 -2.12
N PRO A 177 19.75 2.64 -2.63
CA PRO A 177 20.29 3.79 -1.91
C PRO A 177 19.52 4.02 -0.60
N LEU A 178 20.13 4.77 0.33
CA LEU A 178 19.36 5.40 1.40
C LEU A 178 18.40 6.43 0.79
N GLY A 179 17.22 6.58 1.39
CA GLY A 179 16.17 7.48 0.89
C GLY A 179 15.18 6.76 -0.03
N SER A 180 14.54 7.52 -0.93
CA SER A 180 13.46 7.03 -1.77
C SER A 180 13.95 6.05 -2.83
N ILE A 181 13.28 4.89 -2.88
CA ILE A 181 13.49 3.86 -3.91
C ILE A 181 12.26 3.69 -4.80
N GLY A 182 11.18 4.40 -4.49
CA GLY A 182 9.97 4.44 -5.26
C GLY A 182 8.91 5.33 -4.63
N ILE A 183 7.75 5.36 -5.27
CA ILE A 183 6.57 6.09 -4.84
C ILE A 183 5.40 5.12 -4.71
N MET A 184 4.65 5.21 -3.61
CA MET A 184 3.44 4.43 -3.43
C MET A 184 2.25 5.17 -4.04
N ILE A 185 1.22 4.42 -4.47
CA ILE A 185 -0.02 4.99 -5.03
C ILE A 185 -0.77 5.92 -4.06
N SER A 186 -0.43 5.88 -2.77
CA SER A 186 -0.88 6.86 -1.78
C SER A 186 -0.29 8.26 -1.95
N GLY A 187 0.73 8.46 -2.80
CA GLY A 187 1.46 9.71 -2.98
C GLY A 187 2.80 9.73 -2.24
N SER A 188 2.88 9.21 -1.03
CA SER A 188 4.14 9.16 -0.29
C SER A 188 5.15 8.13 -0.82
N VAL A 189 6.43 8.39 -0.54
CA VAL A 189 7.57 7.62 -1.02
C VAL A 189 7.79 6.35 -0.20
N ILE A 190 8.38 5.33 -0.82
CA ILE A 190 8.90 4.15 -0.13
C ILE A 190 10.42 4.24 -0.09
N PHE A 191 10.99 4.09 1.10
CA PHE A 191 12.43 4.04 1.32
C PHE A 191 12.95 2.61 1.26
N ASN A 192 14.27 2.47 1.24
CA ASN A 192 14.89 1.15 1.33
C ASN A 192 14.50 0.41 2.64
N PRO A 193 14.76 -0.90 2.75
CA PRO A 193 14.32 -1.68 3.92
C PRO A 193 15.04 -1.36 5.24
N PHE A 194 16.01 -0.45 5.24
CA PHE A 194 16.89 -0.19 6.39
C PHE A 194 16.68 1.21 6.98
N GLU A 195 17.01 1.35 8.26
CA GLU A 195 17.14 2.65 8.92
C GLU A 195 18.36 3.43 8.40
N ALA A 196 18.55 4.65 8.90
CA ALA A 196 19.66 5.52 8.50
C ALA A 196 21.07 4.96 8.80
N ASP A 197 21.20 3.91 9.61
CA ASP A 197 22.45 3.15 9.80
C ASP A 197 22.75 2.15 8.66
N ASN A 198 21.83 2.02 7.70
CA ASN A 198 21.88 1.15 6.53
C ASN A 198 22.08 -0.36 6.83
N THR A 199 21.73 -0.79 8.05
CA THR A 199 21.90 -2.20 8.48
C THR A 199 20.72 -2.72 9.30
N THR A 200 20.07 -1.87 10.08
CA THR A 200 18.90 -2.23 10.87
C THR A 200 17.67 -2.26 10.00
N VAL A 201 16.96 -3.39 9.96
CA VAL A 201 15.69 -3.51 9.23
C VAL A 201 14.65 -2.60 9.87
N ALA A 202 14.17 -1.60 9.13
CA ALA A 202 13.32 -0.54 9.65
C ALA A 202 11.99 -1.06 10.25
N MET A 203 11.39 -2.05 9.60
CA MET A 203 10.17 -2.69 10.12
C MET A 203 10.40 -3.49 11.42
N SER A 204 11.65 -3.74 11.82
CA SER A 204 12.03 -4.42 13.07
C SER A 204 12.50 -3.45 14.18
N SER A 205 12.72 -2.17 13.87
CA SER A 205 13.12 -1.13 14.83
C SER A 205 11.92 -0.39 15.44
N ASN A 206 10.71 -0.95 15.38
CA ASN A 206 9.54 -0.27 15.91
C ASN A 206 9.50 -0.26 17.46
N PHE A 207 9.20 0.91 18.03
CA PHE A 207 8.99 1.13 19.46
C PHE A 207 7.94 2.23 19.67
N THR A 208 7.47 2.40 20.90
CA THR A 208 6.50 3.45 21.26
C THR A 208 7.00 4.30 22.41
N ILE A 209 6.71 5.59 22.39
CA ILE A 209 6.93 6.49 23.53
C ILE A 209 5.59 6.93 24.09
N THR A 210 5.43 6.85 25.42
CA THR A 210 4.28 7.42 26.13
C THR A 210 4.71 8.58 27.01
N GLN A 211 4.15 9.77 26.76
CA GLN A 211 4.40 10.97 27.58
C GLN A 211 3.10 11.73 27.81
N ASN A 212 2.82 12.12 29.05
CA ASN A 212 1.63 12.90 29.42
C ASN A 212 0.30 12.29 28.91
N GLY A 213 0.18 10.95 28.91
CA GLY A 213 -1.00 10.23 28.45
C GLY A 213 -1.16 10.15 26.93
N LYS A 214 -0.18 10.61 26.16
CA LYS A 214 -0.12 10.50 24.70
C LYS A 214 0.89 9.42 24.32
N THR A 215 0.58 8.66 23.28
CA THR A 215 1.44 7.59 22.75
C THR A 215 1.70 7.85 21.29
N GLY A 216 2.94 7.65 20.85
CA GLY A 216 3.33 7.69 19.44
C GLY A 216 4.31 6.56 19.15
N SER A 217 4.14 5.95 17.98
CA SER A 217 5.03 4.90 17.48
C SER A 217 6.17 5.53 16.70
N PHE A 218 7.30 4.83 16.62
CA PHE A 218 8.35 5.18 15.66
C PHE A 218 7.88 4.82 14.26
N ILE A 219 7.60 3.53 14.00
CA ILE A 219 6.90 3.08 12.80
C ILE A 219 5.41 2.96 13.11
N ASP A 220 4.56 3.65 12.35
CA ASP A 220 3.12 3.60 12.55
C ASP A 220 2.48 2.29 12.04
N HIS A 221 1.18 2.17 12.28
CA HIS A 221 0.41 1.00 11.87
C HIS A 221 0.32 0.83 10.34
N CYS A 222 0.61 1.89 9.58
CA CYS A 222 0.67 1.89 8.12
C CYS A 222 2.06 1.52 7.59
N SER A 223 2.99 1.09 8.44
CA SER A 223 4.36 0.70 8.04
C SER A 223 5.21 1.86 7.51
N GLY A 224 4.88 3.09 7.92
CA GLY A 224 5.65 4.29 7.61
C GLY A 224 5.92 5.15 8.82
N HIS A 225 6.73 6.19 8.63
CA HIS A 225 7.06 7.17 9.66
C HIS A 225 7.61 8.47 9.09
N PRO A 226 7.65 9.55 9.89
CA PRO A 226 8.27 10.81 9.50
C PRO A 226 9.81 10.70 9.51
N GLY A 227 10.42 11.18 8.42
CA GLY A 227 11.84 11.42 8.34
C GLY A 227 12.25 12.75 8.99
N PRO A 228 13.55 13.00 9.10
CA PRO A 228 14.10 14.16 9.79
C PRO A 228 13.72 15.50 9.15
N ASN A 229 13.28 15.51 7.88
CA ASN A 229 12.90 16.73 7.15
C ASN A 229 11.37 16.87 7.01
N GLY A 230 10.58 16.08 7.74
CA GLY A 230 9.12 16.09 7.69
C GLY A 230 8.54 15.30 6.52
N GLU A 231 9.34 14.51 5.81
CA GLU A 231 8.86 13.57 4.81
C GLU A 231 8.18 12.38 5.48
N TYR A 232 6.94 12.07 5.15
CA TYR A 232 6.41 10.74 5.46
C TYR A 232 7.03 9.75 4.47
N HIS A 233 7.41 8.56 4.93
CA HIS A 233 7.88 7.50 4.06
C HIS A 233 7.58 6.12 4.63
N TYR A 234 7.39 5.15 3.73
CA TYR A 234 7.17 3.74 4.10
C TYR A 234 8.48 2.94 4.06
N HIS A 235 8.56 1.89 4.88
CA HIS A 235 9.62 0.88 4.81
C HIS A 235 9.11 -0.52 4.47
N GLY A 236 7.80 -0.67 4.30
CA GLY A 236 7.18 -1.96 4.07
C GLY A 236 5.85 -1.84 3.33
N ASN A 237 5.27 -2.99 3.03
CA ASN A 237 3.95 -3.03 2.42
C ASN A 237 2.88 -2.54 3.41
N SER A 238 2.26 -1.41 3.10
CA SER A 238 1.30 -0.76 3.98
C SER A 238 -0.09 -1.39 3.89
N VAL A 239 -0.66 -1.77 5.04
CA VAL A 239 -2.07 -2.17 5.17
C VAL A 239 -3.05 -1.02 4.90
N CYS A 240 -2.56 0.22 4.93
CA CYS A 240 -3.36 1.41 4.65
C CYS A 240 -3.47 1.69 3.15
N VAL A 241 -2.63 1.03 2.34
CA VAL A 241 -2.58 1.19 0.88
C VAL A 241 -2.93 -0.11 0.14
N THR A 242 -2.67 -1.28 0.75
CA THR A 242 -2.98 -2.59 0.17
C THR A 242 -4.24 -3.19 0.77
N ARG A 243 -5.10 -3.77 -0.09
CA ARG A 243 -6.33 -4.48 0.29
C ARG A 243 -6.16 -5.98 0.08
#